data_AF-A0A3B0ZL79-F1
#
_entry.id   AF-A0A3B0ZL79-F1
#
_cell.length_a   1.000
_cell.length_b   1.000
_cell.length_c   1.000
_cell.angle_alpha   90.00
_cell.angle_beta   90.00
_cell.angle_gamma   90.00
#
_symmetry.space_group_name_H-M   'P 1'
#
loop_
_entity.id
_entity.type
_entity.pdbx_description
1 polymer ?
#
loop_
_entity_poly.entity_id
_entity_poly.type
_entity_poly.pdbx_seq_one_letter_code
_entity_poly.pdbx_strand_id
1 'polypeptide(L)'
;MNNSQGLYRPEFEKDNCGFGLIAQMDDQPSHWLVDTAIAALARLTHRGAVAADGKTGDGCGLLLKKPDSFLRLCANQQDIELGTLYAVGMVFLNRDDKLAASARDAL
;
A
#
# COMPACT_ATOMS: atom_id res chain seq x y z
N MET A 1 26.23 -23.17 26.20
CA MET A 1 26.62 -21.93 26.92
C MET A 1 25.99 -20.77 26.18
N ASN A 2 24.86 -20.27 26.67
CA ASN A 2 24.20 -19.08 26.12
C ASN A 2 24.96 -17.84 26.62
N ASN A 3 25.81 -17.28 25.77
CA ASN A 3 26.57 -16.08 26.05
C ASN A 3 25.75 -14.86 25.61
N SER A 4 24.74 -14.49 26.39
CA SER A 4 23.99 -13.24 26.20
C SER A 4 24.83 -12.08 26.75
N GLN A 5 25.68 -11.47 25.93
CA GLN A 5 26.43 -10.27 26.32
C GLN A 5 25.53 -9.04 26.33
N GLY A 6 25.23 -8.51 27.52
CA GLY A 6 24.55 -7.23 27.73
C GLY A 6 23.19 -7.31 28.41
N LEU A 7 22.56 -6.15 28.65
CA LEU A 7 21.21 -6.04 29.25
C LEU A 7 20.08 -6.42 28.27
N TYR A 8 20.41 -6.74 27.02
CA TYR A 8 19.45 -7.13 26.00
C TYR A 8 18.88 -8.53 26.28
N ARG A 9 17.55 -8.65 26.28
CA ARG A 9 16.82 -9.90 26.47
C ARG A 9 15.91 -10.14 25.26
N PRO A 10 16.30 -11.01 24.33
CA PRO A 10 15.52 -11.31 23.11
C PRO A 10 14.09 -11.76 23.39
N GLU A 11 13.83 -12.36 24.56
CA GLU A 11 12.49 -12.78 24.99
C GLU A 11 11.45 -11.64 25.05
N PHE A 12 11.89 -10.37 25.08
CA PHE A 12 11.02 -9.19 25.08
C PHE A 12 10.90 -8.51 23.71
N GLU A 13 11.59 -9.00 22.68
CA GLU A 13 11.45 -8.50 21.32
C GLU A 13 10.09 -8.91 20.76
N LYS A 14 9.34 -7.94 20.20
CA LYS A 14 8.04 -8.17 19.56
C LYS A 14 7.99 -7.39 18.26
N ASP A 15 7.90 -8.11 17.15
CA ASP A 15 7.57 -7.53 15.85
C ASP A 15 6.12 -7.04 15.87
N ASN A 16 5.95 -5.73 15.71
CA ASN A 16 4.64 -5.09 15.65
C ASN A 16 4.36 -4.66 14.21
N CYS A 17 3.81 -5.58 13.42
CA CYS A 17 3.07 -5.26 12.20
C CYS A 17 1.66 -5.86 12.32
N GLY A 18 0.69 -5.29 11.61
CA GLY A 18 -0.68 -5.79 11.51
C GLY A 18 -1.05 -5.99 10.05
N PHE A 19 -1.74 -7.10 9.74
CA PHE A 19 -2.27 -7.39 8.42
C PHE A 19 -3.69 -7.92 8.55
N GLY A 20 -4.52 -7.68 7.54
CA GLY A 20 -5.87 -8.20 7.44
C GLY A 20 -6.26 -8.43 5.99
N LEU A 21 -7.23 -9.31 5.78
CA LEU A 21 -7.81 -9.62 4.48
C LEU A 21 -9.32 -9.65 4.60
N ILE A 22 -10.00 -9.05 3.63
CA ILE A 22 -11.46 -9.07 3.51
C ILE A 22 -11.78 -9.40 2.05
N ALA A 23 -12.72 -10.32 1.86
CA ALA A 23 -13.16 -10.74 0.54
C ALA A 23 -14.69 -10.83 0.50
N GLN A 24 -15.27 -10.47 -0.64
CA GLN A 24 -16.69 -10.68 -0.91
C GLN A 24 -16.81 -11.93 -1.79
N MET A 25 -17.60 -12.91 -1.34
CA MET A 25 -17.64 -14.24 -1.95
C MET A 25 -18.45 -14.31 -3.24
N ASP A 26 -19.27 -13.30 -3.52
CA ASP A 26 -20.12 -13.19 -4.72
C ASP A 26 -19.42 -12.48 -5.90
N ASP A 27 -18.16 -12.08 -5.70
CA ASP A 27 -17.32 -11.32 -6.64
C ASP A 27 -17.92 -9.99 -7.14
N GLN A 28 -18.96 -9.46 -6.46
CA GLN A 28 -19.54 -8.18 -6.83
C GLN A 28 -18.67 -7.02 -6.35
N PRO A 29 -18.26 -6.09 -7.24
CA PRO A 29 -17.50 -4.91 -6.81
C PRO A 29 -18.29 -4.08 -5.79
N SER A 30 -17.65 -3.75 -4.67
CA SER A 30 -18.29 -3.01 -3.58
C SER A 30 -17.32 -2.02 -2.94
N HIS A 31 -17.70 -0.74 -2.92
CA HIS A 31 -16.93 0.30 -2.23
C HIS A 31 -16.86 0.04 -0.71
N TRP A 32 -17.86 -0.66 -0.16
CA TRP A 32 -17.89 -1.07 1.25
C TRP A 32 -16.65 -1.86 1.66
N LEU A 33 -16.10 -2.71 0.79
CA LEU A 33 -14.85 -3.43 1.07
C LEU A 33 -13.68 -2.47 1.31
N VAL A 34 -13.58 -1.43 0.48
CA VAL A 34 -12.50 -0.43 0.56
C VAL A 34 -12.64 0.39 1.85
N ASP A 35 -13.83 0.91 2.13
CA ASP A 35 -14.10 1.67 3.36
C ASP A 35 -13.82 0.83 4.62
N THR A 36 -14.24 -0.43 4.61
CA THR A 36 -14.02 -1.35 5.73
C THR A 36 -12.53 -1.66 5.91
N ALA A 37 -11.79 -1.87 4.82
CA ALA A 37 -10.35 -2.11 4.87
C ALA A 37 -9.58 -0.88 5.38
N ILE A 38 -9.95 0.34 4.96
CA ILE A 38 -9.37 1.59 5.47
C ILE A 38 -9.65 1.73 6.98
N ALA A 39 -10.90 1.51 7.40
CA ALA A 39 -11.28 1.58 8.81
C ALA A 39 -10.50 0.54 9.65
N ALA A 40 -10.37 -0.69 9.17
CA ALA A 40 -9.58 -1.73 9.83
C ALA A 40 -8.10 -1.35 9.93
N LEU A 41 -7.50 -0.82 8.86
CA LEU A 41 -6.12 -0.36 8.84
C LEU A 41 -5.88 0.77 9.87
N ALA A 42 -6.81 1.72 9.98
CA ALA A 42 -6.74 2.77 10.99
C ALA A 42 -6.76 2.23 12.43
N ARG A 43 -7.44 1.10 12.69
CA ARG A 43 -7.45 0.42 14.00
C ARG A 43 -6.12 -0.27 14.33
N LEU A 44 -5.26 -0.52 13.34
CA LEU A 44 -3.94 -1.14 13.53
C LEU A 44 -2.84 -0.14 13.91
N THR A 45 -3.16 1.15 14.04
CA THR A 45 -2.19 2.21 14.40
C THR A 45 -1.43 1.96 15.70
N HIS A 46 -2.05 1.30 16.69
CA HIS A 46 -1.38 0.91 17.94
C HIS A 46 -0.22 -0.09 17.74
N ARG A 47 -0.14 -0.74 16.57
CA ARG A 47 0.95 -1.63 16.16
C ARG A 47 1.94 -0.93 15.23
N GLY A 48 1.67 0.28 14.76
CA GLY A 48 2.59 1.01 13.90
C GLY A 48 3.66 1.75 14.71
N ALA A 49 4.88 1.83 14.20
CA ALA A 49 5.83 2.81 14.69
C ALA A 49 5.47 4.20 14.16
N VAL A 50 5.69 5.21 15.01
CA VAL A 50 5.51 6.62 14.67
C VAL A 50 6.83 7.32 14.97
N ALA A 51 7.33 8.09 14.01
CA ALA A 51 8.53 8.87 14.13
C ALA A 51 8.39 9.96 15.22
N ALA A 52 9.50 10.59 15.58
CA ALA A 52 9.55 11.61 16.63
C ALA A 52 8.67 12.85 16.35
N ASP A 53 8.25 13.06 15.11
CA ASP A 53 7.33 14.15 14.73
C ASP A 53 5.87 13.88 15.12
N GLY A 54 5.56 12.67 15.62
CA GLY A 54 4.22 12.24 16.01
C GLY A 54 3.24 12.09 14.85
N LYS A 55 3.71 12.14 13.60
CA LYS A 55 2.87 12.15 12.39
C LYS A 55 3.31 11.10 11.37
N THR A 56 4.61 10.95 11.17
CA THR A 56 5.16 10.06 10.15
C THR A 56 5.17 8.64 10.68
N GLY A 57 4.46 7.74 10.02
CA GLY A 57 4.56 6.30 10.27
C GLY A 57 5.51 5.62 9.29
N ASP A 58 5.95 4.40 9.61
CA ASP A 58 6.86 3.63 8.74
C ASP A 58 6.23 3.24 7.40
N GLY A 59 4.90 3.07 7.38
CA GLY A 59 4.13 2.81 6.17
C GLY A 59 2.88 1.99 6.41
N CYS A 60 1.88 2.16 5.54
CA CYS A 60 0.70 1.30 5.46
C CYS A 60 0.18 1.32 4.02
N GLY A 61 -0.64 0.34 3.65
CA GLY A 61 -1.18 0.27 2.30
C GLY A 61 -2.30 -0.74 2.16
N LEU A 62 -3.03 -0.63 1.06
CA LEU A 62 -4.08 -1.55 0.66
C LEU A 62 -3.74 -2.12 -0.71
N LEU A 63 -3.81 -3.45 -0.82
CA LEU A 63 -3.85 -4.13 -2.11
C LEU A 63 -5.30 -4.48 -2.42
N LEU A 64 -5.79 -4.03 -3.57
CA LEU A 64 -7.19 -4.20 -3.97
C LEU A 64 -7.30 -4.75 -5.40
N LYS A 65 -8.46 -5.36 -5.72
CA LYS A 65 -8.80 -5.79 -7.08
C LYS A 65 -8.78 -4.57 -8.01
N LYS A 66 -8.17 -4.71 -9.19
CA LYS A 66 -8.05 -3.64 -10.20
C LYS A 66 -9.41 -2.91 -10.39
N PRO A 67 -9.51 -1.59 -10.11
CA PRO A 67 -10.76 -0.86 -10.20
C PRO A 67 -11.07 -0.51 -11.66
N ASP A 68 -11.61 -1.48 -12.39
CA ASP A 68 -11.74 -1.44 -13.86
C ASP A 68 -12.49 -0.21 -14.37
N SER A 69 -13.68 0.07 -13.80
CA SER A 69 -14.52 1.20 -14.20
C SER A 69 -13.82 2.55 -14.02
N PHE A 70 -13.09 2.72 -12.91
CA PHE A 70 -12.33 3.94 -12.64
C PHE A 70 -11.19 4.12 -13.65
N LEU A 71 -10.42 3.05 -13.90
CA LEU A 71 -9.28 3.10 -14.82
C LEU A 71 -9.72 3.34 -16.27
N ARG A 72 -10.86 2.78 -16.69
CA ARG A 72 -11.45 3.07 -18.00
C ARG A 72 -11.93 4.51 -18.12
N LEU A 73 -12.51 5.06 -17.05
CA LEU A 73 -12.88 6.48 -17.00
C LEU A 73 -11.63 7.37 -17.15
N CYS A 74 -10.56 7.09 -16.40
CA CYS A 74 -9.31 7.85 -16.51
C CYS A 74 -8.68 7.76 -17.90
N ALA A 75 -8.66 6.58 -18.52
CA ALA A 75 -8.12 6.43 -19.87
C ALA A 75 -8.95 7.21 -20.91
N ASN A 76 -10.28 7.14 -20.82
CA ASN A 76 -11.17 7.89 -21.70
C ASN A 76 -10.97 9.41 -21.59
N GLN A 77 -10.75 9.92 -20.37
CA GLN A 77 -10.43 11.33 -20.12
C GLN A 77 -9.09 11.78 -20.73
N GLN A 78 -8.23 10.84 -21.13
CA GLN A 78 -6.95 11.10 -21.79
C GLN A 78 -6.98 10.71 -23.28
N ASP A 79 -8.16 10.46 -23.84
CA ASP A 79 -8.36 9.97 -25.20
C ASP A 79 -7.62 8.64 -25.49
N ILE A 80 -7.43 7.81 -24.47
CA ILE A 80 -6.82 6.48 -24.56
C ILE A 80 -7.92 5.42 -24.61
N GLU A 81 -7.96 4.65 -25.70
CA GLU A 81 -8.83 3.49 -25.82
C GLU A 81 -8.17 2.25 -25.19
N LEU A 82 -8.76 1.72 -24.12
CA LEU A 82 -8.28 0.49 -23.46
C LEU A 82 -8.89 -0.74 -24.10
N GLY A 83 -8.04 -1.67 -24.53
CA GLY A 83 -8.44 -2.99 -24.98
C GLY A 83 -9.14 -3.84 -23.89
N THR A 84 -9.60 -5.02 -24.31
CA THR A 84 -10.21 -6.00 -23.39
C THR A 84 -9.25 -6.40 -22.26
N LEU A 85 -7.97 -6.59 -22.61
CA LEU A 85 -6.89 -6.87 -21.67
C LEU A 85 -6.00 -5.64 -21.56
N TYR A 86 -5.79 -5.18 -20.34
CA TYR A 86 -4.86 -4.09 -20.03
C TYR A 86 -4.30 -4.26 -18.62
N ALA A 87 -3.13 -3.69 -18.40
CA ALA A 87 -2.45 -3.67 -17.11
C ALA A 87 -2.31 -2.23 -16.61
N VAL A 88 -2.06 -2.09 -15.32
CA VAL A 88 -1.73 -0.82 -14.68
C VAL A 88 -0.50 -1.02 -13.83
N GLY A 89 0.47 -0.11 -13.95
CA GLY A 89 1.63 -0.03 -13.08
C GLY A 89 1.50 1.18 -12.15
N MET A 90 1.76 0.97 -10.87
CA MET A 90 1.99 2.07 -9.91
C MET A 90 3.49 2.16 -9.68
N VAL A 91 4.09 3.30 -10.05
CA VAL A 91 5.54 3.50 -9.99
C VAL A 91 5.84 4.75 -9.17
N PHE A 92 6.80 4.66 -8.24
CA PHE A 92 7.37 5.82 -7.57
C PHE A 92 8.57 6.33 -8.36
N LEU A 93 8.52 7.59 -8.76
CA LEU A 93 9.61 8.28 -9.45
C LEU A 93 10.34 9.21 -8.50
N ASN A 94 11.53 9.66 -8.90
CA ASN A 94 12.26 10.68 -8.16
C ASN A 94 11.42 11.98 -8.09
N ARG A 95 11.61 12.77 -7.03
CA ARG A 95 10.97 14.10 -6.91
C ARG A 95 11.64 15.16 -7.78
N ASP A 96 12.89 14.94 -8.18
CA ASP A 96 13.56 15.77 -9.19
C ASP A 96 13.01 15.45 -10.58
N ASP A 97 12.51 16.47 -11.27
CA ASP A 97 11.83 16.32 -12.56
C ASP A 97 12.72 15.75 -13.66
N LYS A 98 14.03 16.07 -13.66
CA LYS A 98 14.96 15.58 -14.68
C LYS A 98 15.27 14.11 -14.45
N LEU A 99 15.48 13.71 -13.20
CA LEU A 99 15.67 12.31 -12.84
C LEU A 99 14.39 11.49 -13.07
N ALA A 100 13.21 12.06 -12.79
CA ALA A 100 11.93 11.44 -13.06
C ALA A 100 11.68 11.26 -14.57
N ALA A 101 11.99 12.26 -15.38
CA ALA A 101 11.88 12.17 -16.85
C ALA A 101 12.79 11.09 -17.41
N SER A 102 14.07 11.08 -17.02
CA SER A 102 15.03 10.04 -17.41
C SER A 102 14.55 8.63 -17.04
N ALA A 103 13.94 8.47 -15.86
CA ALA A 103 13.36 7.19 -15.45
C ALA A 103 12.12 6.81 -16.27
N ARG A 104 11.27 7.77 -16.66
CA ARG A 104 10.10 7.50 -17.54
C ARG A 104 10.51 7.06 -18.93
N ASP A 105 11.59 7.62 -19.48
CA ASP A 105 12.09 7.26 -20.80
C ASP A 105 12.68 5.84 -20.85
N ALA A 106 13.05 5.29 -19.69
CA ALA A 106 13.61 3.94 -19.54
C ALA A 106 12.56 2.85 -19.24
N LEU A 107 11.30 3.23 -19.00
CA LEU A 107 10.16 2.33 -18.78
C LEU A 107 9.49 1.94 -20.10
#